data_AF-A0A9D9C1Y2-F1
#
_entry.id   AF-A0A9D9C1Y2-F1
#
_cell.length_a   1.000
_cell.length_b   1.000
_cell.length_c   1.000
_cell.angle_alpha   90.00
_cell.angle_beta   90.00
_cell.angle_gamma   90.00
#
_symmetry.space_group_name_H-M   'P 1'
#
loop_
_entity.id
_entity.type
_entity.pdbx_description
1 polymer ?
#
loop_
_entity_poly.entity_id
_entity_poly.type
_entity_poly.pdbx_seq_one_letter_code
_entity_poly.pdbx_strand_id
1 'polypeptide(L)'
;SNCTSLENNEITNSVTYIGGSAFAHCTILTSIIIPDSVTSIGIQAFAECSNLISVVIGDGVTSIGFAAFSSCSNLTSVVIGNSVTCVDLYAFYNCSNLTSVVIGNSVTNIKSGVFDECYNLTKITCLATTPPSVYYDTFSNYNADLYVPAGCKSAYETTEYWENFNIIEIEESNAIEYVEAEQEAEYFDLQGLPVKNPEKEGIYIIKRGNKVSKSIVR
;
A
#
# COMPACT_ATOMS: atom_id res chain seq x y z
N SER A 1 16.79 -15.20 6.75
CA SER A 1 16.29 -15.08 8.14
C SER A 1 15.15 -16.08 8.27
N ASN A 2 15.30 -17.14 9.07
CA ASN A 2 14.22 -18.12 9.26
C ASN A 2 13.35 -17.65 10.44
N CYS A 3 12.44 -16.74 10.15
CA CYS A 3 11.45 -16.26 11.11
C CYS A 3 10.44 -17.38 11.41
N THR A 4 10.64 -18.12 12.51
CA THR A 4 9.81 -19.28 12.88
C THR A 4 8.73 -18.95 13.92
N SER A 5 8.60 -17.70 14.40
CA SER A 5 7.64 -17.37 15.47
C SER A 5 7.14 -15.92 15.52
N LEU A 6 7.22 -15.14 14.44
CA LEU A 6 6.65 -13.80 14.39
C LEU A 6 5.12 -13.86 14.30
N GLU A 7 4.46 -13.72 15.45
CA GLU A 7 3.06 -13.24 15.49
C GLU A 7 3.04 -11.75 15.09
N ASN A 8 1.91 -11.26 14.58
CA ASN A 8 1.68 -9.94 13.96
C ASN A 8 2.17 -8.67 14.72
N ASN A 9 2.79 -8.78 15.90
CA ASN A 9 2.95 -7.72 16.89
C ASN A 9 4.40 -7.30 17.21
N GLU A 10 5.43 -7.78 16.49
CA GLU A 10 6.83 -7.50 16.90
C GLU A 10 7.49 -6.25 16.29
N ILE A 11 6.88 -5.55 15.32
CA ILE A 11 7.37 -4.22 14.94
C ILE A 11 6.72 -3.18 15.85
N THR A 12 7.23 -3.14 17.09
CA THR A 12 6.77 -2.21 18.13
C THR A 12 7.08 -0.75 17.74
N ASN A 13 6.31 0.19 18.31
CA ASN A 13 6.46 1.65 18.10
C ASN A 13 7.83 2.24 18.55
N SER A 14 8.78 1.41 18.95
CA SER A 14 10.18 1.81 19.22
C SER A 14 11.14 1.52 18.06
N VAL A 15 10.69 0.78 17.03
CA VAL A 15 11.53 0.49 15.86
C VAL A 15 11.58 1.73 14.96
N THR A 16 12.79 2.24 14.71
CA THR A 16 13.04 3.39 13.82
C THR A 16 13.51 3.00 12.43
N TYR A 17 13.99 1.77 12.27
CA TYR A 17 14.56 1.24 11.04
C TYR A 17 14.30 -0.27 10.93
N ILE A 18 13.91 -0.73 9.75
CA ILE A 18 13.83 -2.16 9.42
C ILE A 18 15.05 -2.52 8.57
N GLY A 19 15.91 -3.40 9.09
CA GLY A 19 17.15 -3.81 8.45
C GLY A 19 16.97 -4.53 7.12
N GLY A 20 18.01 -4.48 6.29
CA GLY A 20 18.06 -5.28 5.07
C GLY A 20 17.90 -6.77 5.36
N SER A 21 17.05 -7.44 4.59
CA SER A 21 16.68 -8.85 4.75
C SER A 21 16.16 -9.24 6.14
N ALA A 22 15.72 -8.29 6.98
CA ALA A 22 15.33 -8.57 8.37
C ALA A 22 14.28 -9.70 8.48
N PHE A 23 13.33 -9.72 7.56
CA PHE A 23 12.23 -10.68 7.46
C PHE A 23 12.19 -11.39 6.09
N ALA A 24 13.29 -11.40 5.34
CA ALA A 24 13.34 -12.12 4.06
C ALA A 24 13.03 -13.62 4.25
N HIS A 25 12.19 -14.17 3.37
CA HIS A 25 11.65 -15.53 3.41
C HIS A 25 10.80 -15.85 4.66
N CYS A 26 10.22 -14.84 5.33
CA CYS A 26 9.30 -15.05 6.44
C CYS A 26 7.95 -15.57 5.93
N THR A 27 7.84 -16.88 5.77
CA THR A 27 6.64 -17.54 5.24
C THR A 27 5.50 -17.68 6.26
N ILE A 28 5.70 -17.30 7.51
CA ILE A 28 4.62 -17.28 8.52
C ILE A 28 3.87 -15.94 8.54
N LEU A 29 4.48 -14.87 8.04
CA LEU A 29 3.92 -13.53 8.08
C LEU A 29 2.80 -13.41 7.04
N THR A 30 1.58 -13.13 7.50
CA THR A 30 0.39 -13.00 6.65
C THR A 30 -0.05 -11.56 6.45
N SER A 31 0.29 -10.67 7.37
CA SER A 31 -0.02 -9.25 7.29
C SER A 31 1.03 -8.46 8.07
N ILE A 32 1.29 -7.22 7.65
CA ILE A 32 2.19 -6.34 8.40
C ILE A 32 1.74 -4.89 8.36
N ILE A 33 1.84 -4.26 9.52
CA ILE A 33 1.75 -2.82 9.68
C ILE A 33 3.14 -2.33 10.10
N ILE A 34 3.73 -1.47 9.30
CA ILE A 34 4.97 -0.78 9.61
C ILE A 34 4.57 0.54 10.26
N PRO A 35 4.87 0.76 11.55
CA PRO A 35 4.36 1.91 12.29
C PRO A 35 5.06 3.22 11.87
N ASP A 36 4.43 4.34 12.22
CA ASP A 36 4.95 5.69 11.95
C ASP A 36 6.26 6.02 12.68
N SER A 37 6.70 5.16 13.61
CA SER A 37 8.03 5.30 14.23
C SER A 37 9.15 4.90 13.26
N VAL A 38 8.87 4.07 12.25
CA VAL A 38 9.85 3.60 11.28
C VAL A 38 10.08 4.67 10.23
N THR A 39 11.35 4.98 9.98
CA THR A 39 11.75 6.01 9.01
C THR A 39 12.22 5.44 7.68
N SER A 40 12.66 4.18 7.65
CA SER A 40 13.13 3.51 6.42
C SER A 40 13.02 1.98 6.50
N ILE A 41 12.78 1.39 5.32
CA ILE A 41 12.70 -0.06 5.10
C ILE A 41 13.90 -0.49 4.25
N GLY A 42 14.71 -1.40 4.77
CA GLY A 42 15.95 -1.84 4.14
C GLY A 42 15.78 -2.72 2.89
N ILE A 43 16.91 -2.94 2.23
CA ILE A 43 17.03 -3.80 1.04
C ILE A 43 16.50 -5.20 1.35
N GLN A 44 15.55 -5.70 0.53
CA GLN A 44 14.97 -7.03 0.67
C GLN A 44 14.35 -7.32 2.06
N ALA A 45 13.98 -6.29 2.82
CA ALA A 45 13.52 -6.44 4.21
C ALA A 45 12.44 -7.53 4.41
N PHE A 46 11.54 -7.67 3.46
CA PHE A 46 10.42 -8.63 3.42
C PHE A 46 10.39 -9.43 2.11
N ALA A 47 11.51 -9.55 1.40
CA ALA A 47 11.56 -10.31 0.15
C ALA A 47 11.11 -11.76 0.38
N GLU A 48 10.34 -12.33 -0.56
CA GLU A 48 9.87 -13.71 -0.55
C GLU A 48 9.06 -14.12 0.70
N CYS A 49 8.37 -13.17 1.35
CA CYS A 49 7.33 -13.49 2.33
C CYS A 49 6.10 -14.05 1.61
N SER A 50 6.17 -15.32 1.19
CA SER A 50 5.21 -15.91 0.25
C SER A 50 3.78 -16.02 0.79
N ASN A 51 3.55 -15.95 2.10
CA ASN A 51 2.22 -15.92 2.70
C ASN A 51 1.73 -14.52 3.07
N LEU A 52 2.51 -13.47 2.80
CA LEU A 52 2.13 -12.10 3.11
C LEU A 52 1.02 -11.65 2.18
N ILE A 53 -0.14 -11.30 2.74
CA ILE A 53 -1.38 -10.95 2.01
C ILE A 53 -1.56 -9.43 1.94
N SER A 54 -1.16 -8.70 2.99
CA SER A 54 -1.36 -7.26 3.07
C SER A 54 -0.21 -6.53 3.77
N VAL A 55 0.11 -5.34 3.26
CA VAL A 55 1.14 -4.44 3.81
C VAL A 55 0.54 -3.05 3.99
N VAL A 56 0.72 -2.48 5.18
CA VAL A 56 0.47 -1.07 5.46
C VAL A 56 1.77 -0.42 5.91
N ILE A 57 2.24 0.55 5.14
CA ILE A 57 3.44 1.33 5.44
C ILE A 57 3.00 2.65 6.07
N GLY A 58 3.46 2.88 7.30
CA GLY A 58 3.11 4.08 8.07
C GLY A 58 3.66 5.37 7.48
N ASP A 59 3.07 6.47 7.95
CA ASP A 59 3.34 7.82 7.47
C ASP A 59 4.67 8.38 7.98
N GLY A 60 5.38 7.67 8.85
CA GLY A 60 6.76 8.00 9.23
C GLY A 60 7.83 7.53 8.24
N VAL A 61 7.50 6.59 7.37
CA VAL A 61 8.47 5.99 6.44
C VAL A 61 8.76 6.96 5.31
N THR A 62 10.05 7.19 5.04
CA THR A 62 10.51 8.14 4.01
C THR A 62 11.09 7.43 2.78
N SER A 63 11.54 6.18 2.94
CA SER A 63 12.14 5.37 1.87
C SER A 63 11.83 3.87 2.00
N ILE A 64 11.59 3.25 0.84
CA ILE A 64 11.43 1.80 0.68
C ILE A 64 12.59 1.29 -0.18
N GLY A 65 13.45 0.45 0.38
CA GLY A 65 14.68 0.00 -0.27
C GLY A 65 14.50 -1.02 -1.39
N PHE A 66 15.59 -1.25 -2.13
CA PHE A 66 15.69 -2.22 -3.23
C PHE A 66 15.03 -3.56 -2.86
N ALA A 67 14.09 -4.01 -3.70
CA ALA A 67 13.42 -5.31 -3.56
C ALA A 67 12.78 -5.58 -2.18
N ALA A 68 12.41 -4.52 -1.42
CA ALA A 68 11.95 -4.65 -0.03
C ALA A 68 10.83 -5.68 0.17
N PHE A 69 9.89 -5.81 -0.77
CA PHE A 69 8.77 -6.77 -0.75
C PHE A 69 8.75 -7.63 -2.02
N SER A 70 9.88 -7.81 -2.71
CA SER A 70 9.92 -8.58 -3.95
C SER A 70 9.47 -10.02 -3.74
N SER A 71 8.75 -10.59 -4.70
CA SER A 71 8.29 -11.98 -4.72
C SER A 71 7.39 -12.37 -3.54
N CYS A 72 6.69 -11.40 -2.94
CA CYS A 72 5.58 -11.69 -2.01
C CYS A 72 4.35 -12.14 -2.81
N SER A 73 4.37 -13.38 -3.30
CA SER A 73 3.42 -13.87 -4.30
C SER A 73 1.95 -13.89 -3.87
N ASN A 74 1.65 -13.94 -2.56
CA ASN A 74 0.27 -13.85 -2.05
C ASN A 74 -0.16 -12.41 -1.68
N LEU A 75 0.68 -11.40 -1.90
CA LEU A 75 0.38 -10.02 -1.54
C LEU A 75 -0.72 -9.51 -2.45
N THR A 76 -1.85 -9.10 -1.88
CA THR A 76 -3.04 -8.65 -2.62
C THR A 76 -3.27 -7.15 -2.55
N SER A 77 -2.79 -6.50 -1.48
CA SER A 77 -2.99 -5.07 -1.26
C SER A 77 -1.79 -4.43 -0.56
N VAL A 78 -1.40 -3.24 -1.03
CA VAL A 78 -0.34 -2.42 -0.43
C VAL A 78 -0.84 -1.01 -0.19
N VAL A 79 -0.57 -0.45 0.98
CA VAL A 79 -0.71 0.97 1.29
C VAL A 79 0.67 1.56 1.57
N ILE A 80 1.09 2.51 0.75
CA ILE A 80 2.34 3.28 0.89
C ILE A 80 2.01 4.58 1.63
N GLY A 81 2.70 4.81 2.75
CA GLY A 81 2.48 5.97 3.62
C GLY A 81 2.74 7.32 2.95
N ASN A 82 2.14 8.37 3.51
CA ASN A 82 2.11 9.70 2.92
C ASN A 82 3.48 10.40 2.88
N SER A 83 4.42 10.06 3.76
CA SER A 83 5.77 10.67 3.78
C SER A 83 6.80 9.92 2.94
N VAL A 84 6.43 8.82 2.29
CA VAL A 84 7.36 8.09 1.42
C VAL A 84 7.67 8.98 0.22
N THR A 85 8.96 9.24 -0.02
CA THR A 85 9.42 10.07 -1.16
C THR A 85 9.93 9.23 -2.32
N CYS A 86 10.49 8.07 -2.02
CA CYS A 86 11.11 7.17 -3.00
C CYS A 86 10.73 5.71 -2.73
N VAL A 87 10.28 5.03 -3.78
CA VAL A 87 10.09 3.57 -3.83
C VAL A 87 11.15 2.99 -4.77
N ASP A 88 12.13 2.30 -4.21
CA ASP A 88 13.35 1.89 -4.91
C ASP A 88 13.14 0.66 -5.82
N LEU A 89 14.14 0.36 -6.66
CA LEU A 89 14.08 -0.66 -7.72
C LEU A 89 13.50 -1.99 -7.20
N TYR A 90 12.56 -2.55 -7.96
CA TYR A 90 11.94 -3.85 -7.69
C TYR A 90 11.24 -3.99 -6.33
N ALA A 91 10.92 -2.90 -5.63
CA ALA A 91 10.39 -2.95 -4.27
C ALA A 91 9.16 -3.88 -4.11
N PHE A 92 8.29 -3.98 -5.12
CA PHE A 92 7.14 -4.91 -5.15
C PHE A 92 7.17 -5.83 -6.38
N TYR A 93 8.36 -6.07 -6.94
CA TYR A 93 8.55 -6.95 -8.10
C TYR A 93 7.96 -8.34 -7.85
N ASN A 94 7.29 -8.93 -8.84
CA ASN A 94 6.70 -10.28 -8.79
C ASN A 94 5.76 -10.50 -7.59
N CYS A 95 5.04 -9.46 -7.17
CA CYS A 95 3.85 -9.60 -6.33
C CYS A 95 2.66 -9.97 -7.23
N SER A 96 2.68 -11.15 -7.82
CA SER A 96 1.77 -11.55 -8.91
C SER A 96 0.28 -11.57 -8.55
N ASN A 97 -0.08 -11.69 -7.26
CA ASN A 97 -1.47 -11.56 -6.78
C ASN A 97 -1.86 -10.14 -6.35
N LEU A 98 -0.98 -9.15 -6.52
CA LEU A 98 -1.25 -7.77 -6.12
C LEU A 98 -2.36 -7.19 -6.99
N THR A 99 -3.48 -6.84 -6.38
CA THR A 99 -4.66 -6.31 -7.10
C THR A 99 -4.86 -4.82 -6.88
N SER A 100 -4.40 -4.29 -5.73
CA SER A 100 -4.60 -2.90 -5.36
C SER A 100 -3.37 -2.28 -4.69
N VAL A 101 -3.06 -1.05 -5.09
CA VAL A 101 -2.00 -0.23 -4.46
C VAL A 101 -2.53 1.16 -4.17
N VAL A 102 -2.25 1.66 -2.97
CA VAL A 102 -2.39 3.07 -2.60
C VAL A 102 -1.01 3.69 -2.47
N ILE A 103 -0.76 4.76 -3.21
CA ILE A 103 0.49 5.51 -3.25
C ILE A 103 0.27 6.83 -2.51
N GLY A 104 1.03 7.07 -1.44
CA GLY A 104 0.95 8.26 -0.61
C GLY A 104 1.26 9.56 -1.35
N ASN A 105 0.81 10.68 -0.78
CA ASN A 105 0.83 11.98 -1.46
C ASN A 105 2.23 12.58 -1.69
N SER A 106 3.24 12.22 -0.91
CA SER A 106 4.61 12.77 -1.02
C SER A 106 5.53 11.93 -1.90
N VAL A 107 5.02 10.85 -2.53
CA VAL A 107 5.85 10.01 -3.41
C VAL A 107 6.22 10.81 -4.65
N THR A 108 7.52 11.03 -4.86
CA THR A 108 8.02 11.76 -6.04
C THR A 108 8.69 10.84 -7.06
N ASN A 109 9.18 9.67 -6.62
CA ASN A 109 9.90 8.73 -7.48
C ASN A 109 9.51 7.28 -7.20
N ILE A 110 9.09 6.58 -8.25
CA ILE A 110 8.83 5.14 -8.26
C ILE A 110 9.78 4.55 -9.30
N LYS A 111 10.75 3.76 -8.86
CA LYS A 111 11.85 3.28 -9.70
C LYS A 111 11.41 2.19 -10.68
N SER A 112 12.30 1.90 -11.63
CA SER A 112 12.17 0.81 -12.59
C SER A 112 11.87 -0.52 -11.89
N GLY A 113 10.97 -1.30 -12.49
CA GLY A 113 10.60 -2.63 -12.00
C GLY A 113 9.77 -2.69 -10.71
N VAL A 114 9.37 -1.56 -10.10
CA VAL A 114 8.71 -1.57 -8.78
C VAL A 114 7.47 -2.46 -8.75
N PHE A 115 6.60 -2.37 -9.74
CA PHE A 115 5.41 -3.21 -9.90
C PHE A 115 5.51 -4.10 -11.14
N ASP A 116 6.73 -4.45 -11.56
CA ASP A 116 6.90 -5.45 -12.59
C ASP A 116 6.54 -6.84 -12.07
N GLU A 117 6.09 -7.71 -12.96
CA GLU A 117 5.38 -8.96 -12.74
C GLU A 117 4.14 -8.91 -11.82
N CYS A 118 3.57 -7.73 -11.57
CA CYS A 118 2.29 -7.56 -10.85
C CYS A 118 1.08 -7.69 -11.79
N TYR A 119 0.93 -8.85 -12.43
CA TYR A 119 -0.02 -9.03 -13.55
C TYR A 119 -1.51 -8.86 -13.19
N ASN A 120 -1.87 -9.03 -11.92
CA ASN A 120 -3.26 -8.92 -11.44
C ASN A 120 -3.62 -7.51 -10.92
N LEU A 121 -2.74 -6.52 -11.09
CA LEU A 121 -2.98 -5.16 -10.63
C LEU A 121 -4.14 -4.56 -11.44
N THR A 122 -5.25 -4.28 -10.77
CA THR A 122 -6.47 -3.73 -11.41
C THR A 122 -6.84 -2.36 -10.86
N LYS A 123 -6.27 -1.95 -9.72
CA LYS A 123 -6.56 -0.65 -9.10
C LYS A 123 -5.30 0.01 -8.55
N ILE A 124 -5.04 1.23 -8.98
CA ILE A 124 -4.02 2.10 -8.41
C ILE A 124 -4.69 3.37 -7.92
N THR A 125 -4.47 3.75 -6.66
CA THR A 125 -4.85 5.06 -6.15
C THR A 125 -3.57 5.83 -5.85
N CYS A 126 -3.32 6.90 -6.59
CA CYS A 126 -2.18 7.78 -6.35
C CYS A 126 -2.66 9.09 -5.75
N LEU A 127 -2.23 9.40 -4.53
CA LEU A 127 -2.65 10.61 -3.80
C LEU A 127 -1.75 11.81 -4.09
N ALA A 128 -0.69 11.64 -4.90
CA ALA A 128 0.19 12.73 -5.27
C ALA A 128 -0.50 13.67 -6.27
N THR A 129 -0.52 14.97 -5.96
CA THR A 129 -1.10 16.00 -6.84
C THR A 129 -0.21 16.33 -8.04
N THR A 130 1.05 15.88 -8.00
CA THR A 130 1.96 15.88 -9.14
C THR A 130 2.36 14.45 -9.42
N PRO A 131 2.23 13.96 -10.66
CA PRO A 131 2.58 12.58 -11.01
C PRO A 131 4.03 12.24 -10.60
N PRO A 132 4.25 11.17 -9.83
CA PRO A 132 5.60 10.71 -9.50
C PRO A 132 6.37 10.33 -10.78
N SER A 133 7.69 10.50 -10.82
CA SER A 133 8.47 9.96 -11.94
C SER A 133 8.44 8.43 -11.91
N VAL A 134 8.14 7.84 -13.07
CA VAL A 134 8.09 6.39 -13.35
C VAL A 134 8.93 6.07 -14.59
N TYR A 135 9.15 4.80 -14.86
CA TYR A 135 10.01 4.26 -15.94
C TYR A 135 9.25 3.22 -16.76
N TYR A 136 9.76 2.92 -17.97
CA TYR A 136 9.11 2.02 -18.95
C TYR A 136 8.73 0.63 -18.44
N ASP A 137 9.40 0.14 -17.41
CA ASP A 137 9.21 -1.17 -16.78
C ASP A 137 8.70 -1.05 -15.33
N THR A 138 8.19 0.12 -14.92
CA THR A 138 7.64 0.28 -13.56
C THR A 138 6.41 -0.58 -13.34
N PHE A 139 5.59 -0.74 -14.37
CA PHE A 139 4.39 -1.57 -14.38
C PHE A 139 4.48 -2.58 -15.53
N SER A 140 4.02 -3.81 -15.31
CA SER A 140 4.00 -4.83 -16.38
C SER A 140 2.98 -4.59 -17.47
N ASN A 141 1.90 -3.88 -17.14
CA ASN A 141 0.84 -3.50 -18.05
C ASN A 141 0.09 -2.29 -17.47
N TYR A 142 -0.83 -1.75 -18.26
CA TYR A 142 -1.61 -0.56 -17.93
C TYR A 142 -3.12 -0.86 -17.79
N ASN A 143 -3.47 -2.09 -17.40
CA ASN A 143 -4.87 -2.52 -17.30
C ASN A 143 -5.59 -2.02 -16.04
N ALA A 144 -4.84 -1.47 -15.08
CA ALA A 144 -5.42 -0.94 -13.85
C ALA A 144 -6.16 0.38 -14.09
N ASP A 145 -7.24 0.58 -13.35
CA ASP A 145 -7.82 1.92 -13.21
C ASP A 145 -6.93 2.75 -12.28
N LEU A 146 -6.54 3.94 -12.74
CA LEU A 146 -5.75 4.90 -11.98
C LEU A 146 -6.66 6.00 -11.41
N TYR A 147 -6.79 6.01 -10.09
CA TYR A 147 -7.54 6.99 -9.34
C TYR A 147 -6.58 8.09 -8.83
N VAL A 148 -6.85 9.34 -9.20
CA VAL A 148 -6.02 10.52 -8.86
C VAL A 148 -6.86 11.64 -8.24
N PRO A 149 -6.28 12.58 -7.46
CA PRO A 149 -7.06 13.63 -6.82
C PRO A 149 -7.74 14.54 -7.85
N ALA A 150 -8.90 15.10 -7.48
CA ALA A 150 -9.61 16.05 -8.33
C ALA A 150 -8.72 17.21 -8.80
N GLY A 151 -8.84 17.56 -10.07
CA GLY A 151 -8.03 18.58 -10.73
C GLY A 151 -6.64 18.11 -11.17
N CYS A 152 -6.25 16.86 -10.88
CA CYS A 152 -4.92 16.33 -11.22
C CYS A 152 -4.91 15.53 -12.53
N LYS A 153 -6.07 15.15 -13.10
CA LYS A 153 -6.13 14.24 -14.25
C LYS A 153 -5.30 14.71 -15.44
N SER A 154 -5.38 15.98 -15.82
CA SER A 154 -4.62 16.51 -16.96
C SER A 154 -3.09 16.43 -16.76
N ALA A 155 -2.60 16.50 -15.52
CA ALA A 155 -1.19 16.32 -15.24
C ALA A 155 -0.75 14.85 -15.47
N TYR A 156 -1.57 13.89 -15.03
CA TYR A 156 -1.31 12.47 -15.25
C TYR A 156 -1.44 12.07 -16.73
N GLU A 157 -2.41 12.62 -17.47
CA GLU A 157 -2.59 12.37 -18.91
C GLU A 157 -1.45 12.91 -19.79
N THR A 158 -0.58 13.76 -19.24
CA THR A 158 0.56 14.35 -19.97
C THR A 158 1.92 13.88 -19.46
N THR A 159 1.95 13.03 -18.42
CA THR A 159 3.19 12.51 -17.85
C THR A 159 3.47 11.11 -18.39
N GLU A 160 4.67 10.93 -18.94
CA GLU A 160 5.15 9.66 -19.51
C GLU A 160 4.90 8.45 -18.59
N TYR A 161 4.46 7.36 -19.21
CA TYR A 161 3.92 6.12 -18.64
C TYR A 161 2.59 6.23 -17.88
N TRP A 162 2.28 7.34 -17.20
CA TRP A 162 1.00 7.50 -16.51
C TRP A 162 -0.18 7.68 -17.46
N GLU A 163 0.04 8.31 -18.62
CA GLU A 163 -0.93 8.53 -19.69
C GLU A 163 -1.49 7.23 -20.28
N ASN A 164 -0.83 6.11 -20.05
CA ASN A 164 -1.27 4.80 -20.55
C ASN A 164 -2.40 4.17 -19.73
N PHE A 165 -2.69 4.65 -18.51
CA PHE A 165 -3.75 4.11 -17.66
C PHE A 165 -5.12 4.72 -17.99
N ASN A 166 -6.19 4.03 -17.57
CA ASN A 166 -7.51 4.65 -17.47
C ASN A 166 -7.57 5.58 -16.25
N ILE A 167 -7.53 6.90 -16.48
CA ILE A 167 -7.43 7.90 -15.41
C ILE A 167 -8.81 8.40 -14.96
N ILE A 168 -9.08 8.24 -13.67
CA ILE A 168 -10.33 8.60 -12.99
C ILE A 168 -10.00 9.59 -11.87
N GLU A 169 -10.69 10.72 -11.85
CA GLU A 169 -10.58 11.65 -10.72
C GLU A 169 -11.45 11.19 -9.56
N ILE A 170 -10.89 11.27 -8.36
CA ILE A 170 -11.65 11.14 -7.12
C ILE A 170 -11.87 12.54 -6.55
N GLU A 171 -13.13 12.93 -6.35
CA GLU A 171 -13.41 14.14 -5.59
C GLU A 171 -12.91 13.95 -4.15
N GLU A 172 -12.41 15.01 -3.52
CA GLU A 172 -12.07 14.96 -2.09
C GLU A 172 -13.29 14.51 -1.24
N SER A 173 -14.51 14.71 -1.76
CA SER A 173 -15.79 14.24 -1.21
C SER A 173 -16.18 12.79 -1.58
N ASN A 174 -15.62 12.23 -2.67
CA ASN A 174 -15.87 10.87 -3.18
C ASN A 174 -14.68 9.90 -2.96
N ALA A 175 -13.59 10.38 -2.36
CA ALA A 175 -12.52 9.51 -1.87
C ALA A 175 -12.94 8.67 -0.64
N ILE A 176 -14.08 8.99 -0.02
CA ILE A 176 -14.77 8.21 1.01
C ILE A 176 -16.28 8.45 0.85
N GLU A 177 -17.02 7.51 0.27
CA GLU A 177 -18.48 7.58 0.15
C GLU A 177 -19.13 7.49 1.55
N TYR A 178 -19.74 8.59 2.03
CA TYR A 178 -20.69 8.55 3.14
C TYR A 178 -22.05 8.12 2.60
N VAL A 179 -22.41 6.85 2.84
CA VAL A 179 -23.75 6.33 2.54
C VAL A 179 -24.50 6.10 3.86
N GLU A 180 -25.66 6.76 3.99
CA GLU A 180 -26.64 6.53 5.06
C GLU A 180 -27.28 5.12 4.97
N ALA A 181 -27.51 4.54 6.15
CA ALA A 181 -28.22 3.32 6.61
C ALA A 181 -28.87 2.37 5.56
N GLU A 182 -28.81 1.02 5.66
CA GLU A 182 -28.94 0.13 6.82
C GLU A 182 -28.21 -1.21 6.57
N GLN A 183 -27.10 -1.42 7.27
CA GLN A 183 -26.57 -2.73 7.70
C GLN A 183 -25.60 -2.39 8.84
N GLU A 184 -25.67 -3.10 9.97
CA GLU A 184 -24.74 -2.87 11.09
C GLU A 184 -23.30 -3.00 10.58
N ALA A 185 -22.54 -1.91 10.67
CA ALA A 185 -21.15 -1.89 10.27
C ALA A 185 -20.31 -2.60 11.34
N GLU A 186 -19.58 -3.63 10.93
CA GLU A 186 -18.55 -4.24 11.77
C GLU A 186 -17.27 -3.43 11.58
N TYR A 187 -16.73 -2.88 12.66
CA TYR A 187 -15.50 -2.12 12.65
C TYR A 187 -14.37 -3.03 13.07
N PHE A 188 -13.27 -2.93 12.35
CA PHE A 188 -12.03 -3.58 12.69
C PHE A 188 -10.94 -2.52 12.75
N ASP A 189 -10.00 -2.66 13.66
CA ASP A 189 -8.79 -1.85 13.59
C ASP A 189 -7.99 -2.23 12.33
N LEU A 190 -6.91 -1.51 12.06
CA LEU A 190 -6.05 -1.79 10.91
C LEU A 190 -5.40 -3.19 10.97
N GLN A 191 -5.50 -3.88 12.11
CA GLN A 191 -5.01 -5.24 12.35
C GLN A 191 -6.10 -6.29 12.10
N GLY A 192 -7.31 -5.88 11.74
CA GLY A 192 -8.43 -6.79 11.47
C GLY A 192 -9.11 -7.33 12.73
N LEU A 193 -8.87 -6.74 13.90
CA LEU A 193 -9.54 -7.13 15.15
C LEU A 193 -10.86 -6.37 15.33
N PRO A 194 -11.95 -7.05 15.72
CA PRO A 194 -13.26 -6.41 15.86
C PRO A 194 -13.26 -5.36 16.98
N VAL A 195 -13.68 -4.14 16.64
CA VAL A 195 -13.79 -2.98 17.53
C VAL A 195 -15.25 -2.77 17.87
N LYS A 196 -15.60 -2.91 19.15
CA LYS A 196 -17.00 -2.82 19.62
C LYS A 196 -17.53 -1.39 19.80
N ASN A 197 -16.67 -0.36 19.74
CA ASN A 197 -17.11 1.03 19.83
C ASN A 197 -16.07 1.97 19.17
N PRO A 198 -16.29 2.42 17.93
CA PRO A 198 -15.30 3.18 17.17
C PRO A 198 -15.26 4.69 17.54
N GLU A 199 -15.78 5.09 18.72
CA GLU A 199 -15.77 6.47 19.22
C GLU A 199 -14.37 7.08 19.42
N LYS A 200 -13.30 6.28 19.31
CA LYS A 200 -11.94 6.82 19.23
C LYS A 200 -11.66 7.24 17.79
N GLU A 201 -11.40 8.54 17.58
CA GLU A 201 -10.98 9.05 16.28
C GLU A 201 -9.83 8.19 15.69
N GLY A 202 -9.99 7.72 14.45
CA GLY A 202 -8.99 6.84 13.83
C GLY A 202 -9.43 6.21 12.51
N ILE A 203 -8.50 5.53 11.84
CA ILE A 203 -8.77 4.79 10.60
C ILE A 203 -9.14 3.36 10.95
N TYR A 204 -10.29 2.90 10.45
CA TYR A 204 -10.83 1.57 10.67
C TYR A 204 -11.07 0.85 9.35
N ILE A 205 -10.98 -0.47 9.39
CA ILE A 205 -11.53 -1.34 8.35
C ILE A 205 -13.01 -1.52 8.69
N ILE A 206 -13.89 -1.08 7.80
CA ILE A 206 -15.33 -1.16 7.98
C ILE A 206 -15.88 -2.23 7.05
N LYS A 207 -16.62 -3.17 7.60
CA LYS A 207 -17.31 -4.20 6.85
C LYS A 207 -18.82 -3.96 6.91
N ARG A 208 -19.46 -3.88 5.74
CA ARG A 208 -20.91 -3.74 5.58
C ARG A 208 -21.40 -4.84 4.63
N GLY A 209 -21.96 -5.91 5.18
CA GLY A 209 -22.30 -7.11 4.42
C GLY A 209 -21.06 -7.78 3.82
N ASN A 210 -21.03 -7.96 2.48
CA ASN A 210 -19.89 -8.53 1.75
C ASN A 210 -18.83 -7.49 1.34
N LYS A 211 -19.04 -6.20 1.66
CA LYS A 211 -18.13 -5.12 1.28
C LYS A 211 -17.22 -4.76 2.45
N VAL A 212 -15.94 -4.53 2.16
CA VAL A 212 -14.92 -4.09 3.12
C VAL A 212 -14.28 -2.81 2.59
N SER A 213 -14.19 -1.78 3.43
CA SER A 213 -13.56 -0.49 3.11
C SER A 213 -12.67 -0.01 4.26
N LYS A 214 -11.80 0.96 4.01
CA LYS A 214 -11.08 1.70 5.06
C LYS A 214 -11.70 3.08 5.20
N SER A 215 -12.01 3.54 6.41
CA SER A 215 -12.59 4.86 6.64
C SER A 215 -12.12 5.47 7.95
N ILE A 216 -12.09 6.80 7.99
CA ILE A 216 -11.86 7.57 9.22
C ILE A 216 -13.18 7.63 9.99
N VAL A 217 -13.20 7.12 11.21
CA VAL A 217 -14.29 7.37 12.15
C VAL A 217 -13.89 8.59 12.98
N ARG A 218 -14.76 9.62 12.95
CA ARG A 218 -14.67 10.85 13.74
C ARG A 218 -15.61 10.77 14.93
#